data_AF-A0AAU5IND6-F1
#
_entry.id   AF-A0AAU5IND6-F1
#
_cell.length_a   1.000
_cell.length_b   1.000
_cell.length_c   1.000
_cell.angle_alpha   90.00
_cell.angle_beta   90.00
_cell.angle_gamma   90.00
#
_symmetry.space_group_name_H-M   'P 1'
#
loop_
_entity.id
_entity.type
_entity.pdbx_description
1 polymer ?
#
loop_
_entity_poly.entity_id
_entity_poly.type
_entity_poly.pdbx_seq_one_letter_code
_entity_poly.pdbx_strand_id
1 'polypeptide(L)'
;MSEDRTVERKTIRAAIDRLLAGTPLRSDGALTVVSLAAEADVKRHVLTHRHTDLRDEFYARVRAQGAVPDSERKLRQELKETRERLAGVLAENKQLKAEVEAFVRIINVLEMENDQLGGAQGRTGTVIPIVGPR
;
A
#
# COMPACT_ATOMS: atom_id res chain seq x y z
N MET A 1 11.57 26.12 -41.38
CA MET A 1 12.45 24.99 -41.02
C MET A 1 13.35 25.29 -39.81
N SER A 2 14.00 26.45 -39.72
CA SER A 2 14.83 26.82 -38.54
C SER A 2 13.99 27.26 -37.34
N GLU A 3 12.85 27.91 -37.59
CA GLU A 3 11.98 28.47 -36.56
C GLU A 3 11.28 27.38 -35.74
N ASP A 4 10.75 26.33 -36.39
CA ASP A 4 10.17 25.16 -35.71
C ASP A 4 11.14 24.51 -34.71
N ARG A 5 12.44 24.45 -35.05
CA ARG A 5 13.46 23.88 -34.15
C ARG A 5 13.69 24.73 -32.91
N THR A 6 13.57 26.04 -33.02
CA THR A 6 13.70 26.95 -31.87
C THR A 6 12.49 26.88 -30.95
N VAL A 7 11.29 26.78 -31.53
CA VAL A 7 10.04 26.59 -30.79
C VAL A 7 10.05 25.24 -30.06
N GLU A 8 10.42 24.16 -30.76
CA GLU A 8 10.55 22.81 -30.19
C GLU A 8 11.52 22.78 -29.00
N ARG A 9 12.71 23.38 -29.14
CA ARG A 9 13.68 23.49 -28.04
C ARG A 9 13.14 24.28 -26.84
N LYS A 10 12.39 25.36 -27.09
CA LYS A 10 11.77 26.16 -26.04
C LYS A 10 10.71 25.34 -25.29
N THR A 11 9.90 24.57 -26.00
CA THR A 11 8.89 23.67 -25.41
C THR A 11 9.54 22.59 -24.55
N ILE A 12 10.62 21.97 -25.04
CA ILE A 12 11.36 20.94 -24.27
C ILE A 12 11.98 21.53 -23.00
N ARG A 13 12.58 22.73 -23.06
CA ARG A 13 13.11 23.39 -21.86
C ARG A 13 12.02 23.72 -20.85
N ALA A 14 10.89 24.25 -21.29
CA ALA A 14 9.76 24.52 -20.40
C ALA A 14 9.23 23.23 -19.75
N ALA A 15 9.24 22.10 -20.47
CA ALA A 15 8.88 20.79 -19.92
C ALA A 15 9.91 20.29 -18.88
N ILE A 16 11.21 20.49 -19.13
CA ILE A 16 12.27 20.21 -18.15
C ILE A 16 12.01 20.98 -16.86
N ASP A 17 11.78 22.30 -16.95
CA ASP A 17 11.56 23.13 -15.77
C ASP A 17 10.33 22.69 -14.96
N ARG A 18 9.23 22.32 -15.64
CA ARG A 18 8.03 21.78 -14.97
C ARG A 18 8.25 20.44 -14.29
N LEU A 19 8.95 19.52 -14.95
CA LEU A 19 9.28 18.22 -14.35
C LEU A 19 10.18 18.37 -13.13
N LEU A 20 11.20 19.21 -13.20
CA LEU A 20 12.11 19.48 -12.09
C LEU A 20 11.45 20.28 -10.96
N ALA A 21 10.40 21.06 -11.25
CA ALA A 21 9.59 21.75 -10.27
C ALA A 21 8.48 20.87 -9.66
N GLY A 22 8.31 19.63 -10.14
CA GLY A 22 7.26 18.72 -9.66
C GLY A 22 5.84 19.09 -10.08
N THR A 23 5.68 19.91 -11.12
CA THR A 23 4.38 20.38 -11.64
C THR A 23 4.14 19.89 -13.09
N PRO A 24 4.11 18.57 -13.34
CA PRO A 24 3.86 18.03 -14.68
C PRO A 24 2.42 18.33 -15.14
N LEU A 25 2.26 18.66 -16.43
CA LEU A 25 0.94 18.90 -17.04
C LEU A 25 0.45 17.72 -17.89
N ARG A 26 1.38 16.98 -18.52
CA ARG A 26 1.06 15.94 -19.51
C ARG A 26 1.74 14.60 -19.24
N SER A 27 2.47 14.50 -18.13
CA SER A 27 3.25 13.32 -17.76
C SER A 27 2.94 12.86 -16.34
N ASP A 28 3.42 11.68 -16.00
CA ASP A 28 3.35 11.07 -14.67
C ASP A 28 4.29 11.72 -13.63
N GLY A 29 5.06 12.74 -14.04
CA GLY A 29 6.01 13.43 -13.16
C GLY A 29 7.27 12.62 -12.85
N ALA A 30 7.51 11.49 -13.54
CA ALA A 30 8.76 10.77 -13.36
C ALA A 30 9.91 11.53 -14.04
N LEU A 31 11.09 11.54 -13.41
CA LEU A 31 12.27 12.21 -13.96
C LEU A 31 12.98 11.35 -15.01
N THR A 32 12.23 10.93 -16.03
CA THR A 32 12.71 10.08 -17.13
C THR A 32 12.57 10.78 -18.48
N VAL A 33 13.33 10.31 -19.49
CA VAL A 33 13.22 10.83 -20.86
C VAL A 33 11.87 10.54 -21.50
N VAL A 34 11.18 9.47 -21.07
CA VAL A 34 9.84 9.14 -21.57
C VAL A 34 8.83 10.17 -21.06
N SER A 35 8.88 10.47 -19.77
CA SER A 35 8.04 11.50 -19.14
C SER A 35 8.36 12.89 -19.67
N LEU A 36 9.63 13.22 -19.94
CA LEU A 36 10.01 14.48 -20.59
C LEU A 36 9.46 14.59 -22.02
N ALA A 37 9.50 13.50 -22.79
CA ALA A 37 8.93 13.46 -24.13
C ALA A 37 7.41 13.70 -24.10
N ALA A 38 6.71 13.02 -23.18
CA ALA A 38 5.28 13.22 -22.97
C ALA A 38 4.95 14.64 -22.50
N GLU A 39 5.74 15.20 -21.57
CA GLU A 39 5.54 16.55 -21.03
C GLU A 39 5.77 17.66 -22.08
N ALA A 40 6.72 17.44 -22.99
CA ALA A 40 7.02 18.36 -24.08
C ALA A 40 6.19 18.12 -25.35
N ASP A 41 5.32 17.10 -25.36
CA ASP A 41 4.52 16.68 -26.52
C ASP A 41 5.36 16.33 -27.75
N VAL A 42 6.52 15.69 -27.51
CA VAL A 42 7.44 15.25 -28.56
C VAL A 42 7.65 13.74 -28.50
N LYS A 43 8.01 13.15 -29.64
CA LYS A 43 8.37 11.72 -29.68
C LYS A 43 9.72 11.50 -29.00
N ARG A 44 9.87 10.41 -28.24
CA ARG A 44 11.14 10.04 -27.55
C ARG A 44 12.38 10.12 -28.45
N HIS A 45 12.26 9.70 -29.71
CA HIS A 45 13.40 9.68 -30.64
C HIS A 45 13.97 11.09 -30.92
N VAL A 46 13.16 12.14 -30.77
CA VAL A 46 13.59 13.53 -30.90
C VAL A 46 14.64 13.85 -29.84
N LEU A 47 14.41 13.45 -28.59
CA LEU A 47 15.34 13.66 -27.47
C LEU A 47 16.58 12.77 -27.54
N THR A 48 16.54 11.64 -28.28
CA THR A 48 17.69 10.73 -28.41
C THR A 48 18.52 10.93 -29.67
N HIS A 49 17.98 11.58 -30.72
CA HIS A 49 18.70 11.79 -31.99
C HIS A 49 18.86 13.26 -32.38
N ARG A 50 17.95 14.15 -31.99
CA ARG A 50 17.95 15.56 -32.42
C ARG A 50 18.36 16.53 -31.31
N HIS A 51 17.85 16.28 -30.11
CA HIS A 51 18.02 17.15 -28.93
C HIS A 51 18.67 16.38 -27.78
N THR A 52 19.76 15.67 -28.11
CA THR A 52 20.57 14.92 -27.14
C THR A 52 21.16 15.84 -26.08
N ASP A 53 21.51 17.06 -26.45
CA ASP A 53 22.00 18.10 -25.55
C ASP A 53 20.97 18.45 -24.46
N LEU A 54 19.69 18.59 -24.82
CA LEU A 54 18.61 18.86 -23.86
C LEU A 54 18.33 17.66 -22.95
N ARG A 55 18.48 16.44 -23.48
CA ARG A 55 18.41 15.21 -22.67
C ARG A 55 19.53 15.17 -21.64
N ASP A 56 20.74 15.51 -22.04
CA ASP A 56 21.91 15.47 -21.17
C ASP A 56 21.86 16.62 -20.14
N GLU A 57 21.37 17.81 -20.53
CA GLU A 57 21.04 18.92 -19.63
C GLU A 57 20.00 18.50 -18.59
N PHE A 58 18.91 17.85 -19.01
CA PHE A 58 17.88 17.33 -18.10
C PHE A 58 18.50 16.41 -17.05
N TYR A 59 19.24 15.39 -17.46
CA TYR A 59 19.87 14.48 -16.50
C TYR A 59 20.95 15.15 -15.64
N ALA A 60 21.68 16.13 -16.18
CA ALA A 60 22.63 16.91 -15.39
C ALA A 60 21.92 17.71 -14.31
N ARG A 61 20.79 18.35 -14.61
CA ARG A 61 19.97 19.07 -13.64
C ARG A 61 19.31 18.14 -12.61
N VAL A 62 18.79 16.99 -13.04
CA VAL A 62 18.26 15.96 -12.12
C VAL A 62 19.35 15.51 -11.13
N ARG A 63 20.58 15.27 -11.61
CA ARG A 63 21.73 14.91 -10.75
C ARG A 63 22.16 16.08 -9.85
N ALA A 64 22.21 17.30 -10.38
CA ALA A 64 22.62 18.49 -9.65
C ALA A 64 21.63 18.90 -8.55
N GLN A 65 20.33 18.64 -8.75
CA GLN A 65 19.33 18.85 -7.70
C GLN A 65 19.52 17.90 -6.51
N GLY A 66 20.26 16.79 -6.65
CA GLY A 66 20.68 15.92 -5.54
C GLY A 66 19.53 15.31 -4.71
N ALA A 67 18.29 15.50 -5.13
CA ALA A 67 17.11 15.30 -4.30
C ALA A 67 16.21 14.28 -4.98
N VAL A 68 15.96 13.18 -4.26
CA VAL A 68 14.87 12.23 -4.52
C VAL A 68 13.64 13.02 -5.00
N PRO A 69 13.13 12.77 -6.22
CA PRO A 69 11.98 13.50 -6.75
C PRO A 69 10.82 13.47 -5.76
N ASP A 70 10.01 14.52 -5.70
CA ASP A 70 8.89 14.59 -4.74
C ASP A 70 7.90 13.44 -4.92
N SER A 71 7.74 12.92 -6.14
CA SER A 71 6.98 11.70 -6.42
C SER A 71 7.59 10.46 -5.75
N GLU A 72 8.92 10.32 -5.78
CA GLU A 72 9.62 9.24 -5.09
C GLU A 72 9.61 9.45 -3.55
N ARG A 73 9.67 10.69 -3.06
CA ARG A 73 9.49 10.99 -1.63
C ARG A 73 8.10 10.62 -1.14
N LYS A 74 7.06 11.01 -1.89
CA LYS A 74 5.67 10.63 -1.62
C LYS A 74 5.49 9.12 -1.64
N LEU A 75 6.04 8.44 -2.65
CA LEU A 75 5.97 6.99 -2.74
C LEU A 75 6.67 6.30 -1.56
N ARG A 76 7.83 6.79 -1.14
CA ARG A 76 8.52 6.27 0.06
C ARG A 76 7.71 6.49 1.33
N GLN A 77 7.04 7.62 1.45
CA GLN A 77 6.15 7.93 2.58
C GLN A 77 4.92 7.00 2.58
N GLU A 78 4.25 6.83 1.45
CA GLU A 78 3.12 5.91 1.29
C GLU A 78 3.51 4.46 1.59
N LEU A 79 4.70 4.05 1.15
CA LEU A 79 5.23 2.71 1.40
C LEU A 79 5.51 2.50 2.89
N LYS A 80 6.03 3.52 3.58
CA LYS A 80 6.22 3.51 5.03
C LYS A 80 4.88 3.38 5.75
N GLU A 81 3.90 4.22 5.41
CA GLU A 81 2.56 4.19 6.01
C GLU A 81 1.86 2.85 5.76
N THR A 82 1.97 2.30 4.56
CA THR A 82 1.38 1.01 4.21
C THR A 82 2.01 -0.12 5.02
N ARG A 83 3.34 -0.09 5.22
CA ARG A 83 4.04 -1.07 6.06
C ARG A 83 3.64 -0.97 7.54
N GLU A 84 3.48 0.25 8.05
CA GLU A 84 3.03 0.47 9.43
C GLU A 84 1.59 -0.05 9.62
N ARG A 85 0.68 0.24 8.69
CA ARG A 85 -0.68 -0.30 8.70
C ARG A 85 -0.69 -1.83 8.62
N LEU A 86 0.11 -2.41 7.73
CA LEU A 86 0.21 -3.87 7.59
C LEU A 86 0.72 -4.51 8.89
N ALA A 87 1.73 -3.92 9.53
CA ALA A 87 2.24 -4.39 10.82
C ALA A 87 1.15 -4.34 11.91
N GLY A 88 0.35 -3.27 11.95
CA GLY A 88 -0.79 -3.14 12.86
C GLY A 88 -1.85 -4.22 12.63
N VAL A 89 -2.29 -4.41 11.38
CA VAL A 89 -3.29 -5.43 11.03
C VAL A 89 -2.79 -6.84 11.34
N LEU A 90 -1.51 -7.13 11.12
CA LEU A 90 -0.93 -8.43 11.47
C LEU A 90 -0.89 -8.65 12.99
N ALA A 91 -0.57 -7.62 13.76
CA ALA A 91 -0.59 -7.69 15.22
C ALA A 91 -2.00 -7.93 15.77
N GLU A 92 -2.99 -7.19 15.26
CA GLU A 92 -4.40 -7.37 15.61
C GLU A 92 -4.91 -8.76 15.24
N ASN A 93 -4.59 -9.25 14.03
CA ASN A 93 -4.98 -10.60 13.61
C ASN A 93 -4.38 -11.68 14.53
N LYS A 94 -3.14 -11.49 14.97
CA LYS A 94 -2.49 -12.40 15.92
C LYS A 94 -3.17 -12.38 17.28
N GLN A 95 -3.56 -11.20 17.77
CA GLN A 95 -4.28 -11.05 19.04
C GLN A 95 -5.65 -11.71 18.99
N LEU A 96 -6.43 -11.44 17.94
CA LEU A 96 -7.75 -12.04 17.75
C LEU A 96 -7.67 -13.57 17.66
N LYS A 97 -6.67 -14.12 16.97
CA LYS A 97 -6.44 -15.58 16.94
C LYS A 97 -6.17 -16.16 18.33
N ALA A 98 -5.31 -15.50 19.12
CA ALA A 98 -5.01 -15.95 20.47
C ALA A 98 -6.26 -15.89 21.39
N GLU A 99 -7.10 -14.87 21.21
CA GLU A 99 -8.35 -14.72 21.95
C GLU A 99 -9.38 -15.77 21.57
N VAL A 100 -9.55 -16.06 20.27
CA VAL A 100 -10.39 -17.16 19.78
C VAL A 100 -9.93 -18.50 20.36
N GLU A 101 -8.62 -18.77 20.36
CA GLU A 101 -8.08 -19.99 20.97
C GLU A 101 -8.35 -20.06 22.48
N ALA A 102 -8.31 -18.93 23.18
CA ALA A 102 -8.67 -18.88 24.60
C ALA A 102 -10.15 -19.19 24.83
N PHE A 103 -11.05 -18.62 24.03
CA PHE A 103 -12.48 -18.92 24.11
C PHE A 103 -12.78 -20.39 23.80
N VAL A 104 -12.14 -20.97 22.78
CA VAL A 104 -12.29 -22.41 22.48
C VAL A 104 -11.88 -23.27 23.67
N ARG A 105 -10.77 -22.94 24.36
CA ARG A 105 -10.37 -23.67 25.57
C ARG A 105 -11.39 -23.55 26.70
N ILE A 106 -11.93 -22.36 26.93
CA ILE A 106 -12.94 -22.12 27.97
C ILE A 106 -14.22 -22.89 27.66
N ILE A 107 -14.70 -22.84 26.40
CA ILE A 107 -15.89 -23.58 25.96
C ILE A 107 -15.70 -25.07 26.21
N ASN A 108 -14.58 -25.66 25.80
CA ASN A 108 -14.31 -27.09 26.01
C ASN A 108 -14.34 -27.47 27.50
N VAL A 109 -13.79 -26.63 28.39
CA VAL A 109 -13.82 -26.88 29.84
C VAL A 109 -15.26 -26.82 30.36
N LEU A 110 -16.02 -25.81 29.97
CA LEU A 110 -17.42 -25.67 30.38
C LEU A 110 -18.30 -26.81 29.88
N GLU A 111 -18.08 -27.27 28.64
CA GLU A 111 -18.77 -28.46 28.10
C GLU A 111 -18.44 -29.70 28.94
N MET A 112 -17.18 -29.93 29.27
CA MET A 112 -16.76 -31.04 30.13
C MET A 112 -17.37 -30.97 31.54
N GLU A 113 -17.45 -29.79 32.14
CA GLU A 113 -18.08 -29.59 33.46
C GLU A 113 -19.58 -29.83 33.39
N ASN A 114 -20.24 -29.35 32.34
CA ASN A 114 -21.68 -29.53 32.15
C ASN A 114 -22.04 -31.02 31.94
N ASP A 115 -21.26 -31.75 31.14
CA ASP A 115 -21.43 -33.19 30.94
C ASP A 115 -21.27 -33.98 32.25
N GLN A 116 -20.32 -33.58 33.11
CA GLN A 116 -20.13 -34.20 34.43
C GLN A 116 -21.32 -33.96 35.37
N LEU A 117 -21.87 -32.74 35.38
CA LEU A 117 -23.04 -32.40 36.19
C LEU A 117 -24.30 -33.11 35.70
N GLY A 118 -24.54 -33.14 34.39
CA GLY A 118 -25.66 -33.86 33.80
C GLY A 118 -25.57 -35.38 34.01
N GLY A 119 -24.37 -35.95 33.91
CA GLY A 119 -24.12 -37.37 34.21
C GLY A 119 -24.27 -37.72 35.70
N ALA A 120 -23.96 -36.79 36.61
CA ALA A 120 -24.18 -36.96 38.05
C ALA A 120 -25.66 -36.88 38.41
N GLN A 121 -26.40 -35.93 37.83
CA GLN A 121 -27.86 -35.79 38.03
C GLN A 121 -28.65 -36.97 37.44
N GLY A 122 -28.18 -37.60 36.36
CA GLY A 122 -28.74 -38.85 35.84
C GLY A 122 -28.50 -40.08 36.73
N ARG A 123 -27.53 -40.03 37.65
CA ARG A 123 -27.20 -41.14 38.57
C ARG A 123 -27.87 -41.03 39.95
N THR A 124 -28.38 -39.85 40.34
CA THR A 124 -28.95 -39.60 41.68
C THR A 124 -30.49 -39.57 41.72
N GLY A 125 -31.16 -39.97 40.64
CA GLY A 125 -32.62 -39.91 40.53
C GLY A 125 -33.33 -41.26 40.66
N THR A 126 -33.19 -41.99 41.77
CA THR A 126 -34.15 -43.08 42.07
C THR A 126 -35.44 -42.44 42.58
N VAL A 127 -36.40 -42.22 41.68
CA VAL A 127 -37.75 -41.76 42.02
C VAL A 127 -38.51 -42.93 42.63
N ILE A 128 -38.70 -42.91 43.96
CA ILE A 128 -39.55 -43.88 44.67
C ILE A 128 -40.97 -43.31 44.70
N PRO A 129 -41.96 -43.95 44.04
CA PRO A 129 -43.34 -43.51 44.14
C PRO A 129 -43.89 -43.83 45.54
N ILE A 130 -44.38 -42.81 46.25
CA ILE A 130 -45.11 -42.98 47.50
C ILE A 130 -46.51 -43.47 47.14
N VAL A 131 -46.76 -44.76 47.36
CA VAL A 131 -48.10 -45.35 47.25
C VAL A 131 -48.88 -44.98 48.52
N GLY A 132 -49.86 -44.08 48.39
CA GLY A 132 -50.78 -43.73 49.48
C GLY A 132 -51.76 -44.87 49.80
N PRO A 133 -52.16 -45.07 51.07
CA PRO A 133 -53.03 -46.16 51.46
C PRO A 133 -54.50 -45.90 51.04
N ARG A 134 -55.20 -47.02 50.82
CA ARG A 134 -56.53 -47.18 50.22
C ARG A 134 -57.67 -46.41 50.89
#